data_AF-A0A436WX96-F1
#
_entry.id   AF-A0A436WX96-F1
#
_cell.length_a   1.000
_cell.length_b   1.000
_cell.length_c   1.000
_cell.angle_alpha   90.00
_cell.angle_beta   90.00
_cell.angle_gamma   90.00
#
_symmetry.space_group_name_H-M   'P 1'
#
loop_
_entity.id
_entity.type
_entity.pdbx_description
1 polymer ?
#
loop_
_entity_poly.entity_id
_entity_poly.type
_entity_poly.pdbx_seq_one_letter_code
_entity_poly.pdbx_strand_id
1 'polypeptide(L)'
;MKRLLGYASQWSVRPGDTVDFFLSSEPEETVSLDIVRVINGAPAALDLRPIPGATLGSRPVANQPIRTGSYLTLTMQDGFAQRCVTVAFSVKPTRDALACILDTGTLRLWRDAGGSLALESAGGPNRVACQRMGRGKWHSVRIVLDAIEQSAVVTVETASAGPASTISIPVPLGWQGIQSLSLGAKTDGSSALDGVVSGFRLWGADESSPDIALDFRDRLDCDQLTNRGTAKVDARLVNAPTRGVPGPNWAGQAFSPAEDQALYDAVHFHSDDLEDARWEASASWVIPPGFESGSYALRARGSTETTYVPFFVNPARAAPCRPVALLASTFTYHAYANHRIALESPEYEISELSALPVLDEELQTLQHMPELGASHYDRHVDGHPIYVTTRRRPILNMAPDTSNWSYNADTSITAFLHAREIDHDIVTDDLLHDEGVSALDGCRVLITGTHPEYLSTREWGALVAFLDRGGRLIYLGGNGFYWRVAIAQDRPWLMELRRAESGARYNEAEPAEYHMQFSGERGGLWRRLGRPPQGLVGVGMVADGWDRGAGYRLTDAARDPRVAFAFEGVHGDVLGAPCDAHPGAAGQEVDAADPELGTPDHALVV
;
A
#
# COMPACT_ATOMS: atom_id res chain seq x y z
N MET A 1 24.38 -2.04 2.55
CA MET A 1 23.11 -2.64 2.11
C MET A 1 22.75 -3.70 3.11
N LYS A 2 21.55 -3.63 3.67
CA LYS A 2 21.05 -4.58 4.66
C LYS A 2 20.87 -5.96 4.04
N ARG A 3 21.20 -7.01 4.81
CA ARG A 3 21.07 -8.41 4.39
C ARG A 3 20.18 -9.24 5.31
N LEU A 4 20.00 -8.80 6.56
CA LEU A 4 18.99 -9.27 7.49
C LEU A 4 17.77 -8.34 7.43
N LEU A 5 16.64 -8.86 6.99
CA LEU A 5 15.40 -8.12 6.82
C LEU A 5 14.28 -8.75 7.64
N GLY A 6 13.25 -7.96 7.94
CA GLY A 6 12.10 -8.49 8.65
C GLY A 6 10.85 -7.62 8.60
N TYR A 7 9.71 -8.25 8.88
CA TYR A 7 8.43 -7.58 9.07
C TYR A 7 7.56 -8.35 10.07
N ALA A 8 6.50 -7.69 10.55
CA ALA A 8 5.52 -8.28 11.46
C ALA A 8 4.22 -8.60 10.71
N SER A 9 3.50 -9.62 11.18
CA SER A 9 2.16 -9.99 10.67
C SER A 9 1.16 -8.82 10.70
N GLN A 10 1.32 -7.92 11.68
CA GLN A 10 0.50 -6.74 11.90
C GLN A 10 1.29 -5.70 12.70
N TRP A 11 1.02 -4.41 12.46
CA TRP A 11 1.61 -3.31 13.24
C TRP A 11 0.82 -3.00 14.49
N SER A 12 -0.49 -3.19 14.47
CA SER A 12 -1.38 -2.83 15.57
C SER A 12 -1.82 -4.07 16.32
N VAL A 13 -1.46 -4.18 17.61
CA VAL A 13 -1.84 -5.31 18.48
C VAL A 13 -2.35 -4.82 19.83
N ARG A 14 -3.00 -5.69 20.58
CA ARG A 14 -3.42 -5.49 21.98
C ARG A 14 -2.89 -6.62 22.87
N PRO A 15 -2.82 -6.41 24.19
CA PRO A 15 -2.61 -7.50 25.15
C PRO A 15 -3.52 -8.70 24.89
N GLY A 16 -2.92 -9.89 24.78
CA GLY A 16 -3.58 -11.14 24.41
C GLY A 16 -3.52 -11.50 22.92
N ASP A 17 -3.23 -10.54 22.03
CA ASP A 17 -3.02 -10.82 20.61
C ASP A 17 -1.65 -11.51 20.41
N THR A 18 -1.50 -12.20 19.28
CA THR A 18 -0.22 -12.78 18.83
C THR A 18 0.36 -11.94 17.70
N VAL A 19 1.65 -11.65 17.77
CA VAL A 19 2.42 -11.09 16.65
C VAL A 19 3.43 -12.12 16.16
N ASP A 20 3.29 -12.51 14.90
CA ASP A 20 4.30 -13.26 14.17
C ASP A 20 5.31 -12.32 13.52
N PHE A 21 6.58 -12.68 13.58
CA PHE A 21 7.71 -11.99 12.99
C PHE A 21 8.37 -12.86 11.92
N PHE A 22 8.57 -12.27 10.76
CA PHE A 22 9.11 -12.92 9.58
C PHE A 22 10.48 -12.32 9.29
N LEU A 23 11.52 -13.15 9.26
CA LEU A 23 12.89 -12.73 9.01
C LEU A 23 13.45 -13.46 7.79
N SER A 24 14.31 -12.77 7.04
CA SER A 24 15.09 -13.33 5.94
C SER A 24 16.52 -12.82 6.05
N SER A 25 17.50 -13.68 5.80
CA SER A 25 18.92 -13.33 5.85
C SER A 25 19.70 -13.90 4.67
N GLU A 26 20.60 -13.09 4.09
CA GLU A 26 21.54 -13.52 3.07
C GLU A 26 23.00 -13.08 3.36
N PRO A 27 23.90 -13.97 3.83
CA PRO A 27 23.72 -15.42 3.95
C PRO A 27 22.83 -15.83 5.12
N GLU A 28 22.41 -17.10 5.11
CA GLU A 28 21.75 -17.71 6.27
C GLU A 28 22.64 -17.60 7.51
N GLU A 29 22.06 -17.15 8.62
CA GLU A 29 22.78 -16.98 9.87
C GLU A 29 21.91 -17.26 11.10
N THR A 30 22.54 -17.40 12.27
CA THR A 30 21.82 -17.47 13.54
C THR A 30 21.59 -16.08 14.09
N VAL A 31 20.33 -15.73 14.30
CA VAL A 31 19.89 -14.40 14.73
C VAL A 31 19.34 -14.47 16.16
N SER A 32 19.78 -13.54 17.01
CA SER A 32 19.29 -13.39 18.39
C SER A 32 18.14 -12.38 18.46
N LEU A 33 17.05 -12.76 19.14
CA LEU A 33 15.79 -12.03 19.14
C LEU A 33 15.36 -11.57 20.56
N ASP A 34 15.07 -10.29 20.72
CA ASP A 34 14.43 -9.72 21.91
C ASP A 34 13.47 -8.57 21.58
N ILE A 35 12.50 -8.30 22.46
CA ILE A 35 11.59 -7.15 22.33
C ILE A 35 12.15 -5.94 23.07
N VAL A 36 12.14 -4.79 22.39
CA VAL A 36 12.50 -3.49 22.96
C VAL A 36 11.32 -2.53 22.88
N ARG A 37 11.22 -1.61 23.84
CA ARG A 37 10.37 -0.42 23.73
C ARG A 37 11.14 0.67 23.01
N VAL A 38 10.50 1.31 22.03
CA VAL A 38 11.05 2.44 21.30
C VAL A 38 10.55 3.72 21.96
N ILE A 39 11.43 4.46 22.61
CA ILE A 39 11.12 5.76 23.21
C ILE A 39 11.44 6.88 22.21
N ASN A 40 12.60 6.76 21.55
CA ASN A 40 13.01 7.62 20.46
C ASN A 40 13.74 6.78 19.40
N GLY A 41 13.28 6.83 18.16
CA GLY A 41 13.83 6.15 16.99
C GLY A 41 14.78 7.01 16.16
N ALA A 42 14.85 8.32 16.41
CA ALA A 42 15.73 9.21 15.66
C ALA A 42 17.21 8.83 15.90
N PRO A 43 18.05 8.71 14.85
CA PRO A 43 19.42 8.20 14.98
C PRO A 43 20.28 8.95 16.00
N ALA A 44 20.16 10.28 16.03
CA ALA A 44 20.93 11.14 16.92
C ALA A 44 20.48 11.07 18.39
N ALA A 45 19.29 10.55 18.67
CA ALA A 45 18.67 10.53 19.99
C ALA A 45 18.09 9.14 20.35
N LEU A 46 18.57 8.08 19.70
CA LEU A 46 18.04 6.73 19.80
C LEU A 46 17.95 6.26 21.27
N ASP A 47 16.73 5.98 21.74
CA ASP A 47 16.44 5.42 23.07
C ASP A 47 15.57 4.17 22.92
N LEU A 48 16.23 3.01 23.02
CA LEU A 48 15.62 1.69 22.98
C LEU A 48 15.78 1.01 24.33
N ARG A 49 14.67 0.67 24.99
CA ARG A 49 14.66 0.06 26.32
C ARG A 49 14.36 -1.43 26.24
N PRO A 50 15.25 -2.32 26.68
CA PRO A 50 14.97 -3.75 26.75
C PRO A 50 13.77 -4.04 27.64
N ILE A 51 12.92 -4.98 27.24
CA ILE A 51 11.82 -5.47 28.07
C ILE A 51 12.28 -6.72 28.84
N PRO A 52 12.38 -6.66 30.19
CA PRO A 52 12.80 -7.81 30.98
C PRO A 52 11.93 -9.05 30.71
N GLY A 53 12.57 -10.17 30.37
CA GLY A 53 11.88 -11.43 30.10
C GLY A 53 11.27 -11.56 28.71
N ALA A 54 11.33 -10.53 27.85
CA ALA A 54 10.84 -10.61 26.47
C ALA A 54 11.93 -11.02 25.46
N THR A 55 12.72 -12.04 25.83
CA THR A 55 13.71 -12.65 24.94
C THR A 55 13.07 -13.81 24.20
N LEU A 56 13.13 -13.78 22.87
CA LEU A 56 12.63 -14.87 22.03
C LEU A 56 13.76 -15.89 21.71
N GLY A 57 15.01 -15.61 22.06
CA GLY A 57 16.13 -16.52 21.90
C GLY A 57 16.75 -16.47 20.50
N SER A 58 17.70 -17.37 20.23
CA SER A 58 18.43 -17.42 18.95
C SER A 58 17.93 -18.54 18.05
N ARG A 59 17.88 -18.30 16.74
CA ARG A 59 17.43 -19.28 15.74
C ARG A 59 18.10 -19.05 14.38
N PRO A 60 18.24 -20.10 13.54
CA PRO A 60 18.66 -19.91 12.16
C PRO A 60 17.59 -19.12 11.38
N VAL A 61 18.03 -18.21 10.53
CA VAL A 61 17.20 -17.42 9.61
C VAL A 61 17.75 -17.62 8.21
N ALA A 62 16.97 -18.31 7.37
CA ALA A 62 17.33 -18.59 5.98
C ALA A 62 16.94 -17.43 5.04
N ASN A 63 17.47 -17.44 3.82
CA ASN A 63 17.01 -16.54 2.77
C ASN A 63 15.62 -16.97 2.29
N GLN A 64 14.65 -16.07 2.44
CA GLN A 64 13.29 -16.22 1.96
C GLN A 64 13.04 -15.21 0.83
N PRO A 65 12.94 -15.65 -0.44
CA PRO A 65 12.78 -14.74 -1.58
C PRO A 65 11.37 -14.14 -1.62
N ILE A 66 11.27 -12.87 -2.01
CA ILE A 66 9.98 -12.20 -2.25
C ILE A 66 9.52 -12.48 -3.69
N ARG A 67 8.24 -12.79 -3.86
CA ARG A 67 7.62 -13.09 -5.15
C ARG A 67 6.64 -11.98 -5.53
N THR A 68 7.11 -11.03 -6.34
CA THR A 68 6.30 -9.95 -6.90
C THR A 68 5.55 -10.39 -8.15
N GLY A 69 4.62 -9.55 -8.59
CA GLY A 69 3.84 -9.72 -9.81
C GLY A 69 2.44 -10.18 -9.51
N SER A 70 1.45 -9.43 -9.99
CA SER A 70 0.04 -9.80 -9.88
C SER A 70 -0.43 -10.56 -11.11
N TYR A 71 -1.37 -11.47 -10.88
CA TYR A 71 -1.95 -12.33 -11.91
C TYR A 71 -3.25 -12.96 -11.41
N LEU A 72 -3.98 -13.59 -12.32
CA LEU A 72 -5.14 -14.42 -12.00
C LEU A 72 -4.71 -15.89 -11.97
N THR A 73 -5.20 -16.62 -10.97
CA THR A 73 -5.23 -18.09 -10.96
C THR A 73 -6.65 -18.58 -11.12
N LEU A 74 -6.81 -19.71 -11.81
CA LEU A 74 -8.09 -20.41 -11.92
C LEU A 74 -7.86 -21.91 -11.82
N THR A 75 -8.56 -22.56 -10.90
CA THR A 75 -8.54 -24.02 -10.71
C THR A 75 -9.94 -24.58 -10.91
N MET A 76 -10.04 -25.62 -11.73
CA MET A 76 -11.28 -26.36 -11.99
C MET A 76 -11.48 -27.42 -10.91
N GLN A 77 -12.65 -27.51 -10.29
CA GLN A 77 -12.89 -28.51 -9.23
C GLN A 77 -12.94 -29.95 -9.80
N ASP A 78 -13.63 -30.12 -10.93
CA ASP A 78 -13.85 -31.42 -11.56
C ASP A 78 -12.93 -31.65 -12.77
N GLY A 79 -11.98 -30.74 -13.00
CA GLY A 79 -11.24 -30.63 -14.26
C GLY A 79 -12.14 -30.16 -15.42
N PHE A 80 -11.51 -29.70 -16.51
CA PHE A 80 -12.21 -29.28 -17.71
C PHE A 80 -11.66 -30.02 -18.93
N ALA A 81 -12.19 -31.22 -19.17
CA ALA A 81 -11.79 -32.12 -20.26
C ALA A 81 -12.91 -32.20 -21.31
N GLN A 82 -12.92 -31.24 -22.24
CA GLN A 82 -13.84 -31.20 -23.37
C GLN A 82 -13.17 -31.71 -24.64
N ARG A 83 -13.89 -31.82 -25.77
CA ARG A 83 -13.23 -32.12 -27.07
C ARG A 83 -12.56 -30.88 -27.66
N CYS A 84 -13.20 -29.73 -27.50
CA CYS A 84 -12.73 -28.44 -27.95
C CYS A 84 -12.86 -27.48 -26.77
N VAL A 85 -11.87 -26.63 -26.57
CA VAL A 85 -11.90 -25.59 -25.53
C VAL A 85 -11.53 -24.27 -26.16
N THR A 86 -12.39 -23.28 -25.98
CA THR A 86 -12.15 -21.91 -26.42
C THR A 86 -11.89 -21.04 -25.20
N VAL A 87 -10.81 -20.25 -25.22
CA VAL A 87 -10.48 -19.21 -24.23
C VAL A 87 -10.49 -17.87 -24.93
N ALA A 88 -11.15 -16.86 -24.35
CA ALA A 88 -11.12 -15.50 -24.89
C ALA A 88 -11.03 -14.43 -23.80
N PHE A 89 -10.35 -13.33 -24.11
CA PHE A 89 -10.21 -12.14 -23.27
C PHE A 89 -9.67 -10.98 -24.11
N SER A 90 -9.77 -9.76 -23.59
CA SER A 90 -9.09 -8.58 -24.14
C SER A 90 -7.91 -8.19 -23.27
N VAL A 91 -6.81 -7.75 -23.88
CA VAL A 91 -5.59 -7.33 -23.18
C VAL A 91 -5.00 -6.06 -23.78
N LYS A 92 -4.49 -5.17 -22.93
CA LYS A 92 -3.77 -3.95 -23.26
C LYS A 92 -2.42 -3.95 -22.53
N PRO A 93 -1.32 -4.40 -23.17
CA PRO A 93 0.00 -4.37 -22.55
C PRO A 93 0.45 -2.93 -22.27
N THR A 94 1.00 -2.67 -21.08
CA THR A 94 1.44 -1.34 -20.66
C THR A 94 2.95 -1.19 -20.63
N ARG A 95 3.72 -2.29 -20.77
CA ARG A 95 5.18 -2.29 -20.90
C ARG A 95 5.69 -3.19 -22.02
N ASP A 96 6.84 -2.83 -22.59
CA ASP A 96 7.57 -3.63 -23.59
C ASP A 96 8.60 -4.54 -22.88
N ALA A 97 8.09 -5.56 -22.19
CA ALA A 97 8.89 -6.57 -21.49
C ALA A 97 8.43 -7.99 -21.85
N LEU A 98 9.27 -8.98 -21.56
CA LEU A 98 8.89 -10.39 -21.67
C LEU A 98 7.85 -10.73 -20.60
N ALA A 99 6.67 -11.20 -21.02
CA ALA A 99 5.60 -11.60 -20.12
C ALA A 99 4.86 -12.84 -20.62
N CYS A 100 4.38 -13.66 -19.69
CA CYS A 100 3.44 -14.74 -19.97
C CYS A 100 2.01 -14.20 -19.80
N ILE A 101 1.25 -14.15 -20.89
CA ILE A 101 -0.12 -13.63 -20.89
C ILE A 101 -1.09 -14.70 -20.38
N LEU A 102 -0.94 -15.94 -20.81
CA LEU A 102 -1.77 -17.07 -20.40
C LEU A 102 -0.89 -18.33 -20.28
N ASP A 103 -1.04 -19.07 -19.19
CA ASP A 103 -0.45 -20.40 -19.00
C ASP A 103 -1.55 -21.38 -18.59
N THR A 104 -1.80 -22.39 -19.42
CA THR A 104 -2.79 -23.45 -19.17
C THR A 104 -2.16 -24.74 -18.64
N GLY A 105 -0.87 -24.71 -18.31
CA GLY A 105 -0.03 -25.89 -18.02
C GLY A 105 0.38 -26.68 -19.26
N THR A 106 -0.41 -26.63 -20.34
CA THR A 106 -0.14 -27.33 -21.61
C THR A 106 0.33 -26.39 -22.72
N LEU A 107 -0.23 -25.18 -22.75
CA LEU A 107 0.05 -24.11 -23.70
C LEU A 107 0.30 -22.81 -22.95
N ARG A 108 1.33 -22.08 -23.39
CA ARG A 108 1.64 -20.73 -22.92
C ARG A 108 1.60 -19.73 -24.06
N LEU A 109 0.92 -18.60 -23.84
CA LEU A 109 0.98 -17.42 -24.69
C LEU A 109 1.96 -16.41 -24.09
N TRP A 110 2.95 -16.02 -24.87
CA TRP A 110 4.02 -15.11 -24.52
C TRP A 110 3.94 -13.83 -25.33
N ARG A 111 4.45 -12.76 -24.74
CA ARG A 111 4.80 -11.52 -25.43
C ARG A 111 6.23 -11.15 -25.09
N ASP A 112 7.06 -10.88 -26.11
CA ASP A 112 8.43 -10.42 -25.90
C ASP A 112 8.53 -8.89 -25.78
N ALA A 113 9.73 -8.38 -25.49
CA ALA A 113 9.99 -6.94 -25.39
C ALA A 113 9.82 -6.20 -26.74
N GLY A 114 9.89 -6.91 -27.87
CA GLY A 114 9.55 -6.38 -29.19
C GLY A 114 8.04 -6.35 -29.45
N GLY A 115 7.22 -6.80 -28.49
CA GLY A 115 5.77 -6.97 -28.61
C GLY A 115 5.36 -8.15 -29.49
N SER A 116 6.29 -8.99 -29.95
CA SER A 116 5.97 -10.18 -30.73
C SER A 116 5.31 -11.20 -29.83
N LEU A 117 4.21 -11.80 -30.30
CA LEU A 117 3.63 -12.92 -29.59
C LEU A 117 4.33 -14.21 -30.00
N ALA A 118 4.47 -15.09 -29.02
CA ALA A 118 4.88 -16.45 -29.24
C ALA A 118 3.95 -17.37 -28.45
N LEU A 119 3.75 -18.57 -28.96
CA LEU A 119 3.09 -19.64 -28.24
C LEU A 119 4.10 -20.73 -27.98
N GLU A 120 3.95 -21.40 -26.86
CA GLU A 120 4.85 -22.46 -26.42
C GLU A 120 4.02 -23.63 -25.90
N SER A 121 4.30 -24.82 -26.41
CA SER A 121 3.76 -26.07 -25.85
C SER A 121 4.73 -26.66 -24.82
N ALA A 122 4.21 -27.39 -23.84
CA ALA A 122 5.02 -28.03 -22.80
C ALA A 122 6.17 -28.95 -23.30
N GLY A 123 6.11 -29.45 -24.55
CA GLY A 123 7.10 -30.35 -25.15
C GLY A 123 8.24 -29.72 -25.95
N GLY A 124 8.28 -28.39 -26.11
CA GLY A 124 9.39 -27.72 -26.81
C GLY A 124 9.07 -26.31 -27.31
N PRO A 125 10.10 -25.47 -27.54
CA PRO A 125 9.94 -24.06 -27.85
C PRO A 125 9.55 -23.82 -29.31
N ASN A 126 8.38 -24.29 -29.72
CA ASN A 126 7.80 -23.93 -31.02
C ASN A 126 7.26 -22.50 -30.98
N ARG A 127 8.15 -21.50 -30.90
CA ARG A 127 7.77 -20.09 -30.98
C ARG A 127 7.34 -19.76 -32.40
N VAL A 128 6.04 -19.81 -32.66
CA VAL A 128 5.48 -19.27 -33.90
C VAL A 128 5.21 -17.79 -33.69
N ALA A 129 5.97 -16.95 -34.40
CA ALA A 129 5.87 -15.50 -34.28
C ALA A 129 4.56 -14.96 -34.86
N CYS A 130 3.89 -14.09 -34.11
CA CYS A 130 2.71 -13.33 -34.55
C CYS A 130 3.04 -11.94 -35.09
N GLN A 131 1.99 -11.26 -35.57
CA GLN A 131 1.92 -9.82 -35.49
C GLN A 131 2.21 -9.31 -34.07
N ARG A 132 2.67 -8.06 -34.01
CA ARG A 132 3.06 -7.38 -32.78
C ARG A 132 1.83 -6.93 -31.98
N MET A 133 1.76 -7.33 -30.72
CA MET A 133 0.84 -6.76 -29.74
C MET A 133 1.43 -5.44 -29.23
N GLY A 134 1.00 -4.34 -29.83
CA GLY A 134 1.48 -3.00 -29.49
C GLY A 134 1.10 -2.57 -28.06
N ARG A 135 2.05 -1.96 -27.36
CA ARG A 135 1.86 -1.30 -26.05
C ARG A 135 0.75 -0.24 -26.13
N GLY A 136 -0.07 -0.14 -25.09
CA GLY A 136 -1.11 0.88 -24.92
C GLY A 136 -2.34 0.69 -25.81
N LYS A 137 -2.47 -0.45 -26.51
CA LYS A 137 -3.61 -0.75 -27.38
C LYS A 137 -4.34 -1.99 -26.90
N TRP A 138 -5.67 -1.98 -27.00
CA TRP A 138 -6.50 -3.16 -26.74
C TRP A 138 -6.40 -4.17 -27.89
N HIS A 139 -6.21 -5.43 -27.52
CA HIS A 139 -6.21 -6.58 -28.39
C HIS A 139 -7.17 -7.64 -27.85
N SER A 140 -8.08 -8.13 -28.69
CA SER A 140 -8.92 -9.28 -28.37
C SER A 140 -8.18 -10.55 -28.74
N VAL A 141 -8.02 -11.45 -27.76
CA VAL A 141 -7.34 -12.73 -27.91
C VAL A 141 -8.38 -13.83 -27.83
N ARG A 142 -8.32 -14.76 -28.78
CA ARG A 142 -9.14 -15.98 -28.80
C ARG A 142 -8.24 -17.17 -29.10
N ILE A 143 -8.31 -18.19 -28.25
CA ILE A 143 -7.51 -19.41 -28.35
C ILE A 143 -8.47 -20.59 -28.41
N VAL A 144 -8.38 -21.39 -29.47
CA VAL A 144 -9.16 -22.62 -29.65
C VAL A 144 -8.22 -23.80 -29.56
N LEU A 145 -8.45 -24.69 -28.60
CA LEU A 145 -7.72 -25.93 -28.38
C LEU A 145 -8.57 -27.09 -28.89
N ASP A 146 -8.05 -27.89 -29.83
CA ASP A 146 -8.74 -29.07 -30.36
C ASP A 146 -8.01 -30.36 -29.96
N ALA A 147 -8.73 -31.22 -29.23
CA ALA A 147 -8.24 -32.50 -28.73
C ALA A 147 -8.02 -33.56 -29.81
N ILE A 148 -8.75 -33.49 -30.92
CA ILE A 148 -8.71 -34.49 -32.00
C ILE A 148 -7.64 -34.11 -33.01
N GLU A 149 -7.67 -32.86 -33.47
CA GLU A 149 -6.68 -32.32 -34.41
C GLU A 149 -5.33 -32.07 -33.74
N GLN A 150 -5.31 -32.13 -32.41
CA GLN A 150 -4.12 -32.02 -31.59
C GLN A 150 -3.40 -30.69 -31.90
N SER A 151 -4.16 -29.60 -31.88
CA SER A 151 -3.70 -28.27 -32.30
C SER A 151 -4.32 -27.15 -31.48
N ALA A 152 -3.67 -25.99 -31.51
CA ALA A 152 -4.17 -24.74 -30.97
C ALA A 152 -4.20 -23.69 -32.08
N VAL A 153 -5.29 -22.95 -32.16
CA VAL A 153 -5.43 -21.79 -33.04
C VAL A 153 -5.59 -20.56 -32.18
N VAL A 154 -4.73 -19.56 -32.39
CA VAL A 154 -4.76 -18.29 -31.68
C VAL A 154 -5.05 -17.17 -32.67
N THR A 155 -6.14 -16.47 -32.41
CA THR A 155 -6.56 -15.29 -33.16
C THR A 155 -6.40 -14.07 -32.29
N VAL A 156 -5.76 -13.04 -32.83
CA VAL A 156 -5.54 -11.75 -32.16
C VAL A 156 -6.05 -10.64 -33.07
N GLU A 157 -6.95 -9.82 -32.52
CA GLU A 157 -7.58 -8.70 -33.20
C GLU A 157 -7.26 -7.40 -32.47
N THR A 158 -6.71 -6.41 -33.18
CA THR A 158 -6.43 -5.09 -32.60
C THR A 158 -7.57 -4.13 -32.91
N ALA A 159 -8.10 -3.46 -31.88
CA ALA A 159 -9.26 -2.57 -32.02
C ALA A 159 -9.06 -1.39 -33.02
N SER A 160 -7.81 -0.98 -33.27
CA SER A 160 -7.51 0.26 -33.99
C SER A 160 -7.01 0.11 -35.44
N ALA A 161 -6.81 -1.09 -36.01
CA ALA A 161 -6.50 -1.28 -37.45
C ALA A 161 -6.30 -2.75 -37.86
N GLY A 162 -6.84 -3.13 -39.02
CA GLY A 162 -6.42 -4.28 -39.84
C GLY A 162 -7.23 -5.57 -39.69
N PRO A 163 -7.07 -6.54 -40.62
CA PRO A 163 -7.68 -7.87 -40.52
C PRO A 163 -7.11 -8.63 -39.30
N ALA A 164 -7.94 -9.49 -38.70
CA ALA A 164 -7.55 -10.39 -37.62
C ALA A 164 -6.28 -11.18 -37.99
N SER A 165 -5.32 -11.25 -37.08
CA SER A 165 -4.16 -12.13 -37.23
C SER A 165 -4.48 -13.48 -36.63
N THR A 166 -4.30 -14.55 -37.41
CA THR A 166 -4.52 -15.93 -36.96
C THR A 166 -3.24 -16.73 -37.07
N ILE A 167 -2.94 -17.49 -36.03
CA ILE A 167 -1.80 -18.41 -35.96
C ILE A 167 -2.32 -19.77 -35.56
N SER A 168 -1.92 -20.79 -36.31
CA SER A 168 -2.21 -22.17 -35.99
C SER A 168 -0.92 -22.87 -35.59
N ILE A 169 -0.94 -23.59 -34.48
CA ILE A 169 0.20 -24.31 -33.95
C ILE A 169 -0.23 -25.74 -33.64
N PRO A 170 0.47 -26.75 -34.18
CA PRO A 170 0.30 -28.13 -33.73
C PRO A 170 0.70 -28.22 -32.25
N VAL A 171 -0.16 -28.76 -31.39
CA VAL A 171 0.13 -28.92 -29.97
C VAL A 171 0.51 -30.39 -29.73
N PRO A 172 1.69 -30.69 -29.16
CA PRO A 172 2.02 -32.05 -28.74
C PRO A 172 1.14 -32.44 -27.55
N LEU A 173 0.15 -33.30 -27.79
CA LEU A 173 -1.02 -33.44 -26.92
C LEU A 173 -0.91 -34.55 -25.87
N GLY A 174 -0.09 -34.33 -24.86
CA GLY A 174 -0.43 -34.89 -23.54
C GLY A 174 -1.73 -34.29 -22.95
N TRP A 175 -2.60 -33.64 -23.75
CA TRP A 175 -3.73 -32.87 -23.26
C TRP A 175 -4.84 -33.79 -22.77
N GLN A 176 -5.14 -33.66 -21.49
CA GLN A 176 -6.22 -34.38 -20.83
C GLN A 176 -7.27 -33.41 -20.25
N GLY A 177 -7.32 -32.19 -20.80
CA GLY A 177 -8.10 -31.08 -20.28
C GLY A 177 -7.29 -30.07 -19.49
N ILE A 178 -7.98 -29.05 -18.99
CA ILE A 178 -7.42 -27.98 -18.15
C ILE A 178 -7.80 -28.27 -16.70
N GLN A 179 -6.81 -28.45 -15.83
CA GLN A 179 -7.04 -28.52 -14.38
C GLN A 179 -6.88 -27.15 -13.72
N SER A 180 -5.86 -26.42 -14.13
CA SER A 180 -5.62 -25.05 -13.69
C SER A 180 -5.04 -24.21 -14.83
N LEU A 181 -5.20 -22.90 -14.71
CA LEU A 181 -4.55 -21.92 -15.57
C LEU A 181 -4.19 -20.67 -14.78
N SER A 182 -3.28 -19.88 -15.33
CA SER A 182 -3.00 -18.52 -14.91
C SER A 182 -3.10 -17.54 -16.07
N LEU A 183 -3.54 -16.32 -15.78
CA LEU A 183 -3.63 -15.22 -16.74
C LEU A 183 -2.85 -14.03 -16.15
N GLY A 184 -1.93 -13.47 -16.92
CA GLY A 184 -1.03 -12.41 -16.49
C GLY A 184 0.28 -12.89 -15.85
N ALA A 185 0.52 -14.19 -15.74
CA ALA A 185 1.82 -14.77 -15.39
C ALA A 185 1.84 -16.26 -15.75
N LYS A 186 2.99 -16.92 -15.56
CA LYS A 186 3.05 -18.39 -15.49
C LYS A 186 2.33 -18.93 -14.27
N THR A 187 2.05 -20.24 -14.29
CA THR A 187 1.43 -20.95 -13.17
C THR A 187 2.25 -20.95 -11.88
N ASP A 188 3.56 -20.72 -11.97
CA ASP A 188 4.46 -20.51 -10.82
C ASP A 188 4.58 -19.04 -10.37
N GLY A 189 3.81 -18.14 -10.98
CA GLY A 189 3.80 -16.70 -10.73
C GLY A 189 4.94 -15.92 -11.41
N SER A 190 5.86 -16.58 -12.13
CA SER A 190 6.96 -15.89 -12.81
C SER A 190 6.53 -15.27 -14.14
N SER A 191 7.32 -14.31 -14.63
CA SER A 191 7.09 -13.61 -15.91
C SER A 191 5.73 -12.89 -15.97
N ALA A 192 5.41 -12.16 -14.89
CA ALA A 192 4.18 -11.39 -14.78
C ALA A 192 4.05 -10.33 -15.88
N LEU A 193 2.80 -10.06 -16.27
CA LEU A 193 2.40 -9.09 -17.28
C LEU A 193 2.23 -7.72 -16.64
N ASP A 194 2.87 -6.72 -17.24
CA ASP A 194 2.45 -5.33 -17.09
C ASP A 194 1.37 -5.04 -18.15
N GLY A 195 0.11 -5.01 -17.74
CA GLY A 195 -0.99 -4.79 -18.65
C GLY A 195 -2.40 -4.96 -18.07
N VAL A 196 -3.35 -4.35 -18.77
CA VAL A 196 -4.77 -4.38 -18.40
C VAL A 196 -5.47 -5.53 -19.12
N VAL A 197 -6.27 -6.33 -18.41
CA VAL A 197 -7.03 -7.44 -18.98
C VAL A 197 -8.51 -7.29 -18.67
N SER A 198 -9.37 -7.62 -19.63
CA SER A 198 -10.83 -7.52 -19.53
C SER A 198 -11.51 -8.79 -20.09
N GLY A 199 -12.67 -9.11 -19.53
CA GLY A 199 -13.63 -10.03 -20.16
C GLY A 199 -13.17 -11.49 -20.32
N PHE A 200 -12.53 -12.09 -19.31
CA PHE A 200 -12.09 -13.49 -19.41
C PHE A 200 -13.26 -14.48 -19.49
N ARG A 201 -13.25 -15.32 -20.52
CA ARG A 201 -14.27 -16.31 -20.84
C ARG A 201 -13.65 -17.63 -21.31
N LEU A 202 -14.29 -18.75 -20.97
CA LEU A 202 -13.93 -20.08 -21.44
C LEU A 202 -15.19 -20.88 -21.77
N TRP A 203 -15.14 -21.61 -22.90
CA TRP A 203 -16.19 -22.49 -23.40
C TRP A 203 -15.63 -23.89 -23.67
N GLY A 204 -16.49 -24.90 -23.52
CA GLY A 204 -16.31 -26.23 -24.08
C GLY A 204 -16.65 -26.27 -25.57
N ALA A 205 -17.11 -27.45 -26.04
CA ALA A 205 -17.43 -27.65 -27.45
C ALA A 205 -18.70 -26.90 -27.92
N ASP A 206 -19.61 -26.57 -26.99
CA ASP A 206 -20.78 -25.73 -27.25
C ASP A 206 -20.46 -24.28 -26.85
N GLU A 207 -20.41 -23.38 -27.82
CA GLU A 207 -20.10 -21.97 -27.60
C GLU A 207 -21.34 -21.07 -27.39
N SER A 208 -22.53 -21.65 -27.25
CA SER A 208 -23.77 -20.88 -27.02
C SER A 208 -23.76 -20.09 -25.70
N SER A 209 -23.10 -20.61 -24.67
CA SER A 209 -22.90 -19.95 -23.37
C SER A 209 -21.56 -20.35 -22.74
N PRO A 210 -20.85 -19.41 -22.06
CA PRO A 210 -19.57 -19.73 -21.44
C PRO A 210 -19.71 -20.63 -20.22
N ASP A 211 -18.89 -21.69 -20.16
CA ASP A 211 -18.73 -22.51 -18.96
C ASP A 211 -18.04 -21.71 -17.84
N ILE A 212 -17.15 -20.78 -18.21
CA ILE A 212 -16.54 -19.84 -17.27
C ILE A 212 -16.67 -18.44 -17.82
N ALA A 213 -17.19 -17.57 -16.98
CA ALA A 213 -17.29 -16.15 -17.19
C ALA A 213 -16.91 -15.40 -15.91
N LEU A 214 -15.63 -15.07 -15.76
CA LEU A 214 -15.15 -14.33 -14.60
C LEU A 214 -15.67 -12.90 -14.63
N ASP A 215 -16.22 -12.45 -13.50
CA ASP A 215 -16.76 -11.12 -13.33
C ASP A 215 -15.76 -10.23 -12.59
N PHE A 216 -15.02 -9.40 -13.33
CA PHE A 216 -14.03 -8.51 -12.75
C PHE A 216 -14.63 -7.29 -12.02
N ARG A 217 -15.94 -7.07 -12.15
CA ARG A 217 -16.66 -5.93 -11.57
C ARG A 217 -17.21 -6.22 -10.18
N ASP A 218 -17.46 -7.49 -9.90
CA ASP A 218 -18.08 -7.93 -8.65
C ASP A 218 -17.06 -7.93 -7.52
N ARG A 219 -17.49 -7.57 -6.30
CA ARG A 219 -16.68 -7.63 -5.07
C ARG A 219 -15.24 -7.10 -5.27
N LEU A 220 -15.09 -5.83 -5.64
CA LEU A 220 -13.78 -5.19 -5.91
C LEU A 220 -12.82 -5.26 -4.71
N ASP A 221 -13.37 -5.39 -3.52
CA ASP A 221 -12.70 -5.54 -2.22
C ASP A 221 -12.04 -6.92 -2.01
N CYS A 222 -12.43 -7.93 -2.78
CA CYS A 222 -12.03 -9.33 -2.61
C CYS A 222 -10.95 -9.77 -3.62
N ASP A 223 -10.19 -10.81 -3.28
CA ASP A 223 -9.28 -11.51 -4.20
C ASP A 223 -10.00 -12.60 -5.02
N GLN A 224 -11.09 -13.16 -4.49
CA GLN A 224 -11.89 -14.18 -5.15
C GLN A 224 -12.83 -13.57 -6.19
N LEU A 225 -12.87 -14.18 -7.38
CA LEU A 225 -13.72 -13.74 -8.48
C LEU A 225 -14.94 -14.63 -8.64
N THR A 226 -16.08 -13.99 -8.87
CA THR A 226 -17.33 -14.68 -9.21
C THR A 226 -17.26 -15.25 -10.61
N ASN A 227 -17.48 -16.56 -10.76
CA ASN A 227 -17.79 -17.18 -12.04
C ASN A 227 -19.29 -17.07 -12.34
N ARG A 228 -19.65 -16.46 -13.48
CA ARG A 228 -21.03 -16.37 -13.99
C ARG A 228 -21.38 -17.50 -14.97
N GLY A 229 -20.44 -18.39 -15.27
CA GLY A 229 -20.65 -19.58 -16.09
C GLY A 229 -21.18 -20.78 -15.29
N THR A 230 -21.27 -21.92 -15.95
CA THR A 230 -21.82 -23.18 -15.39
C THR A 230 -20.78 -24.01 -14.62
N ALA A 231 -19.49 -23.83 -14.89
CA ALA A 231 -18.42 -24.63 -14.30
C ALA A 231 -18.13 -24.23 -12.85
N LYS A 232 -17.73 -25.24 -12.06
CA LYS A 232 -17.27 -25.03 -10.68
C LYS A 232 -15.76 -24.75 -10.68
N VAL A 233 -15.40 -23.52 -10.33
CA VAL A 233 -14.01 -23.05 -10.33
C VAL A 233 -13.69 -22.30 -9.06
N ASP A 234 -12.43 -22.33 -8.66
CA ASP A 234 -11.84 -21.34 -7.75
C ASP A 234 -10.97 -20.39 -8.57
N ALA A 235 -11.37 -19.13 -8.63
CA ALA A 235 -10.67 -18.09 -9.38
C ALA A 235 -10.24 -16.98 -8.43
N ARG A 236 -8.94 -16.68 -8.39
CA ARG A 236 -8.35 -15.73 -7.44
C ARG A 236 -7.33 -14.82 -8.11
N LEU A 237 -7.35 -13.56 -7.70
CA LEU A 237 -6.31 -12.58 -8.01
C LEU A 237 -5.19 -12.73 -6.98
N VAL A 238 -3.95 -12.78 -7.45
CA VAL A 238 -2.75 -12.92 -6.64
C VAL A 238 -2.01 -11.58 -6.62
N ASN A 239 -1.48 -11.21 -5.46
CA ASN A 239 -0.71 -9.98 -5.25
C ASN A 239 -1.51 -8.68 -5.47
N ALA A 240 -2.81 -8.70 -5.16
CA ALA A 240 -3.69 -7.52 -5.13
C ALA A 240 -3.55 -6.55 -6.34
N PRO A 241 -3.81 -7.00 -7.60
CA PRO A 241 -3.78 -6.12 -8.76
C PRO A 241 -4.79 -4.98 -8.63
N THR A 242 -4.57 -3.91 -9.38
CA THR A 242 -5.48 -2.76 -9.40
C THR A 242 -6.79 -3.11 -10.12
N ARG A 243 -7.92 -2.85 -9.47
CA ARG A 243 -9.29 -3.13 -9.97
C ARG A 243 -10.12 -1.85 -10.03
N GLY A 244 -11.32 -1.95 -10.60
CA GLY A 244 -12.16 -0.78 -10.83
C GLY A 244 -11.54 0.18 -11.85
N VAL A 245 -10.88 -0.39 -12.86
CA VAL A 245 -10.25 0.36 -13.97
C VAL A 245 -11.07 0.21 -15.25
N PRO A 246 -11.03 1.20 -16.16
CA PRO A 246 -11.78 1.15 -17.40
C PRO A 246 -11.38 0.00 -18.35
N GLY A 247 -12.38 -0.66 -18.92
CA GLY A 247 -12.25 -1.68 -19.94
C GLY A 247 -12.16 -1.13 -21.38
N PRO A 248 -12.15 -2.01 -22.40
CA PRO A 248 -11.99 -1.63 -23.81
C PRO A 248 -13.12 -0.76 -24.37
N ASN A 249 -14.30 -0.80 -23.76
CA ASN A 249 -15.48 -0.05 -24.21
C ASN A 249 -15.56 1.38 -23.65
N TRP A 250 -14.67 1.73 -22.72
CA TRP A 250 -14.63 3.06 -22.14
C TRP A 250 -13.96 4.05 -23.09
N ALA A 251 -14.65 5.17 -23.33
CA ALA A 251 -14.19 6.30 -24.13
C ALA A 251 -14.58 7.65 -23.46
N GLY A 252 -14.63 7.68 -22.13
CA GLY A 252 -14.94 8.89 -21.35
C GLY A 252 -16.43 9.09 -21.02
N GLN A 253 -17.25 8.04 -21.09
CA GLN A 253 -18.71 8.15 -20.85
C GLN A 253 -19.08 8.10 -19.37
N ALA A 254 -18.22 7.55 -18.50
CA ALA A 254 -18.40 7.44 -17.05
C ALA A 254 -17.05 7.62 -16.33
N PHE A 255 -17.06 8.08 -15.08
CA PHE A 255 -15.87 8.32 -14.26
C PHE A 255 -15.90 7.58 -12.91
N SER A 256 -16.89 6.71 -12.72
CA SER A 256 -16.95 5.79 -11.60
C SER A 256 -17.59 4.45 -11.99
N PRO A 257 -17.19 3.33 -11.35
CA PRO A 257 -17.91 2.07 -11.49
C PRO A 257 -19.39 2.18 -11.07
N ALA A 258 -19.74 3.13 -10.19
CA ALA A 258 -21.11 3.37 -9.76
C ALA A 258 -21.99 3.99 -10.85
N GLU A 259 -21.41 4.77 -11.77
CA GLU A 259 -22.12 5.36 -12.91
C GLU A 259 -22.45 4.31 -13.98
N ASP A 260 -21.47 3.47 -14.35
CA ASP A 260 -21.67 2.38 -15.31
C ASP A 260 -20.68 1.24 -15.09
N GLN A 261 -21.10 0.21 -14.36
CA GLN A 261 -20.25 -0.96 -14.06
C GLN A 261 -19.79 -1.70 -15.33
N ALA A 262 -20.53 -1.64 -16.44
CA ALA A 262 -20.17 -2.37 -17.66
C ALA A 262 -18.90 -1.83 -18.32
N LEU A 263 -18.53 -0.57 -18.02
CA LEU A 263 -17.31 0.05 -18.52
C LEU A 263 -16.07 -0.26 -17.67
N TYR A 264 -16.23 -0.88 -16.50
CA TYR A 264 -15.18 -1.15 -15.51
C TYR A 264 -14.91 -2.65 -15.33
N ASP A 265 -14.88 -3.39 -16.43
CA ASP A 265 -14.74 -4.85 -16.46
C ASP A 265 -13.30 -5.34 -16.57
N ALA A 266 -12.34 -4.52 -16.11
CA ALA A 266 -10.92 -4.74 -16.30
C ALA A 266 -10.13 -4.80 -14.98
N VAL A 267 -8.99 -5.49 -15.04
CA VAL A 267 -7.99 -5.61 -13.97
C VAL A 267 -6.64 -5.20 -14.55
N HIS A 268 -5.90 -4.36 -13.85
CA HIS A 268 -4.54 -3.95 -14.22
C HIS A 268 -3.53 -4.78 -13.43
N PHE A 269 -2.76 -5.61 -14.14
CA PHE A 269 -1.68 -6.39 -13.57
C PHE A 269 -0.34 -5.66 -13.74
N HIS A 270 0.50 -5.72 -12.71
CA HIS A 270 1.86 -5.19 -12.71
C HIS A 270 2.83 -6.26 -12.22
N SER A 271 4.03 -6.27 -12.80
CA SER A 271 5.09 -7.25 -12.49
C SER A 271 5.78 -7.03 -11.14
N ASP A 272 5.57 -5.87 -10.52
CA ASP A 272 6.09 -5.44 -9.22
C ASP A 272 5.01 -5.36 -8.13
N ASP A 273 3.75 -5.72 -8.43
CA ASP A 273 2.68 -5.84 -7.43
C ASP A 273 3.06 -6.82 -6.32
N LEU A 274 2.72 -6.48 -5.07
CA LEU A 274 3.02 -7.29 -3.89
C LEU A 274 1.94 -7.13 -2.83
N GLU A 275 1.31 -8.24 -2.45
CA GLU A 275 0.34 -8.28 -1.34
C GLU A 275 0.97 -8.78 -0.05
N ASP A 276 1.85 -9.77 -0.14
CA ASP A 276 2.48 -10.44 1.00
C ASP A 276 3.79 -11.07 0.52
N ALA A 277 4.88 -10.88 1.28
CA ALA A 277 6.15 -11.55 1.04
C ALA A 277 6.06 -13.08 1.25
N ARG A 278 5.04 -13.55 1.98
CA ARG A 278 4.73 -14.96 2.26
C ARG A 278 5.91 -15.74 2.84
N TRP A 279 6.66 -15.07 3.71
CA TRP A 279 7.72 -15.72 4.47
C TRP A 279 7.13 -16.63 5.53
N GLU A 280 7.86 -17.67 5.90
CA GLU A 280 7.58 -18.47 7.07
C GLU A 280 7.95 -17.67 8.33
N ALA A 281 7.08 -17.72 9.34
CA ALA A 281 7.28 -17.02 10.60
C ALA A 281 8.55 -17.55 11.29
N SER A 282 9.49 -16.64 11.57
CA SER A 282 10.71 -16.98 12.28
C SER A 282 10.47 -17.03 13.78
N ALA A 283 9.57 -16.20 14.32
CA ALA A 283 9.19 -16.18 15.73
C ALA A 283 7.75 -15.69 15.91
N SER A 284 7.14 -16.05 17.04
CA SER A 284 5.83 -15.56 17.45
C SER A 284 5.90 -15.09 18.89
N TRP A 285 5.17 -14.03 19.22
CA TRP A 285 5.08 -13.53 20.58
C TRP A 285 3.62 -13.20 20.92
N VAL A 286 3.14 -13.76 22.04
CA VAL A 286 1.83 -13.43 22.60
C VAL A 286 2.02 -12.24 23.53
N ILE A 287 1.33 -11.13 23.26
CA ILE A 287 1.43 -9.93 24.09
C ILE A 287 0.89 -10.25 25.49
N PRO A 288 1.71 -10.15 26.56
CA PRO A 288 1.28 -10.51 27.90
C PRO A 288 0.02 -9.73 28.35
N PRO A 289 -0.86 -10.32 29.17
CA PRO A 289 -1.93 -9.57 29.82
C PRO A 289 -1.36 -8.39 30.62
N GLY A 290 -1.98 -7.22 30.50
CA GLY A 290 -1.52 -6.00 31.18
C GLY A 290 -0.21 -5.40 30.64
N PHE A 291 0.27 -5.86 29.48
CA PHE A 291 1.40 -5.23 28.80
C PHE A 291 1.06 -3.78 28.47
N GLU A 292 2.01 -2.88 28.71
CA GLU A 292 1.80 -1.44 28.58
C GLU A 292 1.57 -1.06 27.11
N SER A 293 0.69 -0.08 26.90
CA SER A 293 0.55 0.53 25.57
C SER A 293 1.81 1.32 25.20
N GLY A 294 2.21 1.27 23.93
CA GLY A 294 3.40 1.96 23.46
C GLY A 294 3.94 1.45 22.12
N SER A 295 5.06 2.04 21.69
CA SER A 295 5.81 1.60 20.52
C SER A 295 6.89 0.60 20.90
N TYR A 296 6.98 -0.50 20.16
CA TYR A 296 7.89 -1.60 20.40
C TYR A 296 8.54 -2.05 19.10
N ALA A 297 9.63 -2.80 19.21
CA ALA A 297 10.21 -3.49 18.08
C ALA A 297 10.75 -4.86 18.49
N LEU A 298 10.65 -5.83 17.60
CA LEU A 298 11.56 -6.97 17.62
C LEU A 298 12.94 -6.47 17.19
N ARG A 299 13.93 -6.63 18.06
CA ARG A 299 15.34 -6.43 17.71
C ARG A 299 15.94 -7.77 17.31
N ALA A 300 16.33 -7.88 16.05
CA ALA A 300 16.96 -9.05 15.46
C ALA A 300 18.45 -8.76 15.22
N ARG A 301 19.33 -9.41 15.99
CA ARG A 301 20.78 -9.24 15.88
C ARG A 301 21.41 -10.41 15.13
N GLY A 302 21.91 -10.12 13.93
CA GLY A 302 22.77 -11.01 13.17
C GLY A 302 24.22 -10.92 13.61
N SER A 303 25.10 -11.48 12.79
CA SER A 303 26.55 -11.49 13.01
C SER A 303 27.21 -10.13 12.75
N THR A 304 26.70 -9.38 11.77
CA THR A 304 27.27 -8.08 11.37
C THR A 304 26.29 -6.90 11.48
N GLU A 305 24.99 -7.16 11.52
CA GLU A 305 23.97 -6.13 11.48
C GLU A 305 22.83 -6.39 12.46
N THR A 306 22.04 -5.36 12.72
CA THR A 306 20.82 -5.44 13.52
C THR A 306 19.66 -4.88 12.71
N THR A 307 18.56 -5.60 12.69
CA THR A 307 17.31 -5.16 12.08
C THR A 307 16.22 -5.08 13.13
N TYR A 308 15.38 -4.06 12.98
CA TYR A 308 14.27 -3.80 13.87
C TYR A 308 12.97 -3.99 13.11
N VAL A 309 12.02 -4.68 13.73
CA VAL A 309 10.67 -4.85 13.21
C VAL A 309 9.69 -4.20 14.18
N PRO A 310 9.25 -2.96 13.92
CA PRO A 310 8.38 -2.23 14.81
C PRO A 310 6.93 -2.73 14.79
N PHE A 311 6.26 -2.52 15.92
CA PHE A 311 4.83 -2.72 16.12
C PHE A 311 4.36 -1.88 17.32
N PHE A 312 3.06 -1.69 17.44
CA PHE A 312 2.41 -0.87 18.46
C PHE A 312 1.49 -1.73 19.30
N VAL A 313 1.58 -1.56 20.62
CA VAL A 313 0.63 -2.14 21.55
C VAL A 313 -0.37 -1.06 21.93
N ASN A 314 -1.62 -1.25 21.54
CA ASN A 314 -2.75 -0.40 21.90
C ASN A 314 -3.26 -0.75 23.33
N PRO A 315 -4.15 0.07 23.92
CA PRO A 315 -4.82 -0.28 25.17
C PRO A 315 -5.47 -1.67 25.12
N ALA A 316 -5.47 -2.37 26.25
CA ALA A 316 -6.14 -3.66 26.36
C ALA A 316 -7.64 -3.54 26.08
N ARG A 317 -8.22 -4.53 25.37
CA ARG A 317 -9.65 -4.53 24.99
C ARG A 317 -10.62 -4.31 26.16
N ALA A 318 -10.25 -4.79 27.34
CA ALA A 318 -11.06 -4.71 28.56
C ALA A 318 -10.78 -3.46 29.41
N ALA A 319 -9.83 -2.60 29.01
CA ALA A 319 -9.48 -1.39 29.73
C ALA A 319 -9.88 -0.15 28.91
N PRO A 320 -10.41 0.91 29.55
CA PRO A 320 -10.58 2.19 28.86
C PRO A 320 -9.21 2.75 28.47
N CYS A 321 -9.19 3.56 27.41
CA CYS A 321 -8.02 4.36 27.07
C CYS A 321 -7.68 5.29 28.25
N ARG A 322 -6.38 5.50 28.49
CA ARG A 322 -5.89 6.51 29.42
C ARG A 322 -6.38 7.91 29.03
N PRO A 323 -6.39 8.87 29.99
CA PRO A 323 -6.83 10.24 29.72
C PRO A 323 -6.05 10.98 28.62
N VAL A 324 -4.82 10.56 28.33
CA VAL A 324 -3.99 11.09 27.24
C VAL A 324 -3.64 9.94 26.30
N ALA A 325 -3.75 10.17 25.00
CA ALA A 325 -3.30 9.22 23.98
C ALA A 325 -2.53 9.93 22.87
N LEU A 326 -1.52 9.26 22.32
CA LEU A 326 -0.86 9.63 21.07
C LEU A 326 -1.45 8.79 19.93
N LEU A 327 -1.99 9.45 18.90
CA LEU A 327 -2.40 8.82 17.66
C LEU A 327 -1.17 8.54 16.82
N ALA A 328 -0.77 7.27 16.74
CA ALA A 328 0.32 6.85 15.86
C ALA A 328 -0.18 6.81 14.41
N SER A 329 0.47 7.60 13.56
CA SER A 329 0.11 7.86 12.15
C SER A 329 0.42 6.66 11.23
N THR A 330 0.00 5.45 11.62
CA THR A 330 0.25 4.19 10.91
C THR A 330 -0.18 4.21 9.44
N PHE A 331 -1.21 4.95 9.05
CA PHE A 331 -1.59 5.08 7.63
C PHE A 331 -0.63 6.00 6.87
N THR A 332 -0.11 7.06 7.49
CA THR A 332 1.01 7.82 6.91
C THR A 332 2.24 6.95 6.74
N TYR A 333 2.60 6.18 7.77
CA TYR A 333 3.76 5.30 7.71
C TYR A 333 3.65 4.29 6.56
N HIS A 334 2.44 3.77 6.36
CA HIS A 334 2.13 2.84 5.28
C HIS A 334 2.19 3.53 3.90
N ALA A 335 1.71 4.77 3.80
CA ALA A 335 1.71 5.52 2.54
C ALA A 335 3.13 5.82 2.02
N TYR A 336 4.06 6.07 2.96
CA TYR A 336 5.47 6.33 2.68
C TYR A 336 6.34 5.06 2.68
N ALA A 337 5.77 3.87 2.89
CA ALA A 337 6.54 2.64 3.11
C ALA A 337 7.48 2.32 1.93
N ASN A 338 8.79 2.34 2.20
CA ASN A 338 9.86 2.17 1.21
C ASN A 338 9.82 3.19 0.05
N HIS A 339 9.51 4.47 0.33
CA HIS A 339 9.46 5.49 -0.73
C HIS A 339 10.80 5.64 -1.44
N ARG A 340 10.74 5.79 -2.77
CA ARG A 340 11.93 5.85 -3.65
C ARG A 340 12.02 7.14 -4.44
N ILE A 341 11.26 8.16 -4.02
CA ILE A 341 11.20 9.47 -4.69
C ILE A 341 12.60 10.02 -5.00
N ALA A 342 13.57 9.88 -4.07
CA ALA A 342 14.95 10.31 -4.28
C ALA A 342 15.72 9.55 -5.37
N LEU A 343 15.30 8.33 -5.71
CA LEU A 343 15.87 7.49 -6.75
C LEU A 343 15.17 7.68 -8.11
N GLU A 344 13.86 7.95 -8.06
CA GLU A 344 12.98 7.80 -9.22
C GLU A 344 12.40 9.12 -9.75
N SER A 345 12.33 10.17 -8.93
CA SER A 345 11.75 11.47 -9.32
C SER A 345 12.82 12.50 -9.67
N PRO A 346 12.90 12.96 -10.93
CA PRO A 346 13.76 14.08 -11.31
C PRO A 346 13.40 15.40 -10.60
N GLU A 347 12.16 15.50 -10.11
CA GLU A 347 11.65 16.70 -9.44
C GLU A 347 12.18 16.80 -8.00
N TYR A 348 12.57 15.67 -7.39
CA TYR A 348 13.01 15.62 -5.99
C TYR A 348 14.22 16.52 -5.70
N GLU A 349 15.21 16.55 -6.59
CA GLU A 349 16.38 17.44 -6.44
C GLU A 349 15.98 18.93 -6.46
N ILE A 350 14.90 19.25 -7.19
CA ILE A 350 14.42 20.61 -7.40
C ILE A 350 13.44 21.05 -6.30
N SER A 351 12.55 20.16 -5.86
CA SER A 351 11.45 20.48 -4.93
C SER A 351 11.78 20.25 -3.45
N GLU A 352 12.65 19.29 -3.12
CA GLU A 352 12.74 18.77 -1.73
C GLU A 352 14.09 19.01 -1.04
N LEU A 353 15.19 19.15 -1.78
CA LEU A 353 16.50 19.15 -1.13
C LEU A 353 17.23 20.49 -1.21
N SER A 354 17.01 21.28 -2.27
CA SER A 354 17.95 22.37 -2.63
C SER A 354 19.43 21.91 -2.57
N ALA A 355 19.67 20.61 -2.68
CA ALA A 355 20.91 19.88 -2.42
C ALA A 355 20.86 18.51 -3.12
N LEU A 356 22.02 17.86 -3.27
CA LEU A 356 22.09 16.52 -3.87
C LEU A 356 21.58 15.45 -2.88
N PRO A 357 20.76 14.49 -3.32
CA PRO A 357 20.32 13.40 -2.46
C PRO A 357 21.50 12.56 -2.00
N VAL A 358 21.59 12.34 -0.69
CA VAL A 358 22.55 11.38 -0.11
C VAL A 358 21.90 10.01 -0.18
N LEU A 359 22.48 9.11 -0.99
CA LEU A 359 22.08 7.70 -1.02
C LEU A 359 22.57 7.00 0.24
N ASP A 360 21.75 7.02 1.28
CA ASP A 360 21.99 6.26 2.51
C ASP A 360 21.85 4.74 2.28
N GLU A 361 22.12 3.97 3.33
CA GLU A 361 22.03 2.50 3.25
C GLU A 361 20.61 2.01 2.92
N GLU A 362 19.59 2.74 3.34
CA GLU A 362 18.19 2.41 3.07
C GLU A 362 17.90 2.50 1.57
N LEU A 363 18.16 3.65 0.95
CA LEU A 363 17.95 3.86 -0.48
C LEU A 363 18.83 2.93 -1.32
N GLN A 364 20.09 2.68 -0.90
CA GLN A 364 20.93 1.68 -1.55
C GLN A 364 20.31 0.29 -1.50
N THR A 365 19.72 -0.10 -0.36
CA THR A 365 19.06 -1.41 -0.22
C THR A 365 17.83 -1.50 -1.12
N LEU A 366 16.99 -0.46 -1.17
CA LEU A 366 15.82 -0.41 -2.06
C LEU A 366 16.20 -0.45 -3.55
N GLN A 367 17.32 0.17 -3.92
CA GLN A 367 17.83 0.13 -5.30
C GLN A 367 18.29 -1.28 -5.70
N HIS A 368 18.91 -2.04 -4.78
CA HIS A 368 19.41 -3.39 -5.06
C HIS A 368 18.34 -4.48 -4.91
N MET A 369 17.30 -4.22 -4.11
CA MET A 369 16.20 -5.15 -3.84
C MET A 369 14.85 -4.51 -4.22
N PRO A 370 14.59 -4.27 -5.51
CA PRO A 370 13.33 -3.67 -5.95
C PRO A 370 12.10 -4.47 -5.52
N GLU A 371 12.23 -5.77 -5.29
CA GLU A 371 11.19 -6.68 -4.81
C GLU A 371 10.69 -6.37 -3.39
N LEU A 372 11.37 -5.51 -2.63
CA LEU A 372 10.85 -4.94 -1.37
C LEU A 372 9.61 -4.04 -1.58
N GLY A 373 9.25 -3.79 -2.84
CA GLY A 373 8.14 -2.95 -3.24
C GLY A 373 8.38 -1.48 -2.93
N ALA A 374 7.45 -0.66 -3.40
CA ALA A 374 7.54 0.79 -3.34
C ALA A 374 6.28 1.41 -2.69
N SER A 375 6.33 2.70 -2.42
CA SER A 375 5.31 3.45 -1.67
C SER A 375 4.21 3.97 -2.59
N HIS A 376 3.17 4.58 -2.01
CA HIS A 376 2.15 5.29 -2.79
C HIS A 376 2.69 6.53 -3.51
N TYR A 377 3.90 7.00 -3.21
CA TYR A 377 4.53 8.11 -3.90
C TYR A 377 5.24 7.70 -5.18
N ASP A 378 5.51 6.41 -5.34
CA ASP A 378 6.25 5.85 -6.46
C ASP A 378 5.29 5.41 -7.58
N ARG A 379 5.85 4.89 -8.67
CA ARG A 379 5.10 4.33 -9.80
C ARG A 379 5.48 2.87 -9.99
N HIS A 380 4.54 2.08 -10.48
CA HIS A 380 4.84 0.78 -11.04
C HIS A 380 5.86 0.92 -12.17
N VAL A 381 6.59 -0.15 -12.45
CA VAL A 381 7.61 -0.23 -13.52
C VAL A 381 7.08 0.06 -14.93
N ASP A 382 5.77 0.05 -15.15
CA ASP A 382 5.11 0.44 -16.40
C ASP A 382 4.70 1.92 -16.46
N GLY A 383 4.84 2.63 -15.35
CA GLY A 383 4.55 4.05 -15.15
C GLY A 383 3.22 4.34 -14.47
N HIS A 384 2.37 3.33 -14.19
CA HIS A 384 1.09 3.52 -13.52
C HIS A 384 1.31 3.88 -12.03
N PRO A 385 0.52 4.78 -11.42
CA PRO A 385 0.66 5.10 -10.00
C PRO A 385 0.36 3.88 -9.12
N ILE A 386 1.17 3.68 -8.08
CA ILE A 386 0.90 2.58 -7.12
C ILE A 386 -0.29 2.98 -6.25
N TYR A 387 -1.46 2.39 -6.50
CA TYR A 387 -2.65 2.64 -5.69
C TYR A 387 -2.70 1.76 -4.44
N VAL A 388 -2.22 0.52 -4.51
CA VAL A 388 -2.31 -0.45 -3.42
C VAL A 388 -0.92 -0.78 -2.90
N THR A 389 -0.72 -0.69 -1.59
CA THR A 389 0.53 -1.10 -0.95
C THR A 389 0.27 -1.99 0.26
N THR A 390 1.29 -2.74 0.68
CA THR A 390 1.20 -3.73 1.76
C THR A 390 2.20 -3.49 2.87
N ARG A 391 1.80 -3.79 4.11
CA ARG A 391 2.71 -3.86 5.27
C ARG A 391 3.30 -5.25 5.52
N ARG A 392 2.88 -6.28 4.79
CA ARG A 392 3.43 -7.65 4.88
C ARG A 392 4.67 -7.84 4.01
N ARG A 393 5.62 -6.95 4.20
CA ARG A 393 6.94 -6.93 3.56
C ARG A 393 7.90 -6.15 4.47
N PRO A 394 9.23 -6.34 4.34
CA PRO A 394 10.17 -5.48 5.05
C PRO A 394 10.01 -4.02 4.65
N ILE A 395 9.74 -3.15 5.62
CA ILE A 395 9.62 -1.69 5.43
C ILE A 395 10.78 -1.04 6.16
N LEU A 396 11.77 -0.59 5.39
CA LEU A 396 13.07 -0.15 5.92
C LEU A 396 12.95 1.17 6.68
N ASN A 397 12.20 2.12 6.12
CA ASN A 397 11.95 3.44 6.71
C ASN A 397 10.96 3.43 7.89
N MET A 398 10.57 2.24 8.35
CA MET A 398 9.84 2.06 9.61
C MET A 398 10.76 1.60 10.75
N ALA A 399 12.01 1.21 10.49
CA ALA A 399 12.90 0.85 11.59
C ALA A 399 13.30 2.09 12.42
N PRO A 400 13.39 2.00 13.77
CA PRO A 400 14.18 2.97 14.52
C PRO A 400 15.63 2.93 14.00
N ASP A 401 16.37 4.03 14.18
CA ASP A 401 17.73 4.26 13.64
C ASP A 401 17.83 4.63 12.16
N THR A 402 16.71 4.86 11.47
CA THR A 402 16.67 5.35 10.08
C THR A 402 16.33 6.84 10.01
N SER A 403 16.02 7.35 8.80
CA SER A 403 15.76 8.78 8.58
C SER A 403 14.73 9.34 9.56
N ASN A 404 14.96 10.57 10.04
CA ASN A 404 14.08 11.24 11.01
C ASN A 404 12.86 11.85 10.32
N TRP A 405 12.06 11.00 9.69
CA TRP A 405 10.82 11.33 8.99
C TRP A 405 9.72 10.36 9.45
N SER A 406 8.45 10.77 9.32
CA SER A 406 7.31 9.89 9.56
C SER A 406 7.37 9.22 10.95
N TYR A 407 7.46 7.89 11.03
CA TYR A 407 7.56 7.15 12.30
C TYR A 407 8.65 7.65 13.25
N ASN A 408 9.89 7.85 12.78
CA ASN A 408 10.98 8.27 13.66
C ASN A 408 10.77 9.70 14.17
N ALA A 409 10.19 10.59 13.35
CA ALA A 409 9.83 11.94 13.79
C ALA A 409 8.76 11.90 14.90
N ASP A 410 7.73 11.07 14.74
CA ASP A 410 6.67 10.86 15.74
C ASP A 410 7.24 10.40 17.10
N THR A 411 8.32 9.59 17.10
CA THR A 411 8.96 9.18 18.37
C THR A 411 9.59 10.33 19.16
N SER A 412 9.87 11.49 18.55
CA SER A 412 10.30 12.67 19.29
C SER A 412 9.22 13.19 20.24
N ILE A 413 7.95 13.04 19.86
CA ILE A 413 6.79 13.35 20.73
C ILE A 413 6.71 12.33 21.87
N THR A 414 6.85 11.04 21.56
CA THR A 414 6.91 9.97 22.58
C THR A 414 8.01 10.24 23.60
N ALA A 415 9.22 10.60 23.15
CA ALA A 415 10.34 10.94 24.01
C ALA A 415 10.03 12.16 24.90
N PHE A 416 9.39 13.20 24.35
CA PHE A 416 8.95 14.36 25.10
C PHE A 416 7.93 14.00 26.19
N LEU A 417 6.92 13.22 25.86
CA LEU A 417 5.90 12.77 26.83
C LEU A 417 6.53 11.96 27.96
N HIS A 418 7.47 11.06 27.64
CA HIS A 418 8.23 10.31 28.64
C HIS A 418 9.11 11.20 29.52
N ALA A 419 9.84 12.16 28.93
CA ALA A 419 10.69 13.08 29.67
C ALA A 419 9.90 14.01 30.61
N ARG A 420 8.62 14.25 30.29
CA ARG A 420 7.68 15.02 31.12
C ARG A 420 6.84 14.16 32.07
N GLU A 421 7.09 12.84 32.10
CA GLU A 421 6.35 11.88 32.93
C GLU A 421 4.82 11.93 32.68
N ILE A 422 4.41 12.21 31.43
CA ILE A 422 3.01 12.20 31.03
C ILE A 422 2.61 10.77 30.70
N ASP A 423 1.79 10.16 31.55
CA ASP A 423 1.22 8.84 31.31
C ASP A 423 0.23 8.89 30.15
N HIS A 424 0.46 8.07 29.13
CA HIS A 424 -0.32 8.08 27.89
C HIS A 424 -0.39 6.68 27.29
N ASP A 425 -1.43 6.46 26.49
CA ASP A 425 -1.51 5.31 25.58
C ASP A 425 -1.09 5.70 24.16
N ILE A 426 -0.77 4.69 23.34
CA ILE A 426 -0.73 4.82 21.88
C ILE A 426 -2.00 4.19 21.30
N VAL A 427 -2.71 4.97 20.49
CA VAL A 427 -3.82 4.50 19.65
C VAL A 427 -3.33 4.57 18.20
N THR A 428 -3.43 3.49 17.44
CA THR A 428 -3.07 3.52 16.02
C THR A 428 -4.25 3.90 15.14
N ASP A 429 -3.98 4.37 13.92
CA ASP A 429 -5.02 4.56 12.89
C ASP A 429 -5.80 3.26 12.64
N ASP A 430 -5.13 2.09 12.63
CA ASP A 430 -5.82 0.79 12.51
C ASP A 430 -6.91 0.61 13.59
N LEU A 431 -6.59 0.92 14.84
CA LEU A 431 -7.54 0.75 15.94
C LEU A 431 -8.70 1.74 15.83
N LEU A 432 -8.40 2.99 15.48
CA LEU A 432 -9.39 4.03 15.31
C LEU A 432 -10.28 3.75 14.09
N HIS A 433 -9.73 3.18 13.02
CA HIS A 433 -10.47 2.68 11.87
C HIS A 433 -11.43 1.57 12.28
N ASP A 434 -10.96 0.56 13.00
CA ASP A 434 -11.76 -0.61 13.36
C ASP A 434 -12.86 -0.27 14.37
N GLU A 435 -12.52 0.36 15.49
CA GLU A 435 -13.41 0.57 16.63
C GLU A 435 -14.07 1.95 16.64
N GLY A 436 -13.68 2.85 15.73
CA GLY A 436 -14.20 4.22 15.68
C GLY A 436 -13.95 4.97 16.99
N VAL A 437 -14.89 5.85 17.36
CA VAL A 437 -14.76 6.69 18.57
C VAL A 437 -14.66 5.89 19.87
N SER A 438 -15.11 4.63 19.88
CA SER A 438 -15.01 3.77 21.07
C SER A 438 -13.58 3.41 21.46
N ALA A 439 -12.64 3.42 20.50
CA ALA A 439 -11.21 3.30 20.76
C ALA A 439 -10.68 4.38 21.72
N LEU A 440 -11.38 5.52 21.78
CA LEU A 440 -11.02 6.70 22.57
C LEU A 440 -11.84 6.80 23.88
N ASP A 441 -12.58 5.77 24.27
CA ASP A 441 -13.35 5.79 25.51
C ASP A 441 -12.41 5.88 26.73
N GLY A 442 -12.60 6.93 27.54
CA GLY A 442 -11.70 7.29 28.65
C GLY A 442 -10.64 8.34 28.27
N CYS A 443 -10.34 8.48 26.98
CA CYS A 443 -9.42 9.51 26.48
C CYS A 443 -10.05 10.91 26.62
N ARG A 444 -9.27 11.85 27.13
CA ARG A 444 -9.63 13.27 27.26
C ARG A 444 -8.84 14.15 26.31
N VAL A 445 -7.59 13.79 26.03
CA VAL A 445 -6.68 14.51 25.15
C VAL A 445 -6.05 13.52 24.17
N LEU A 446 -6.31 13.72 22.88
CA LEU A 446 -5.64 13.02 21.80
C LEU A 446 -4.55 13.94 21.22
N ILE A 447 -3.35 13.42 21.04
CA ILE A 447 -2.20 14.11 20.45
C ILE A 447 -1.90 13.42 19.12
N THR A 448 -1.62 14.18 18.06
CA THR A 448 -1.21 13.58 16.78
C THR A 448 0.31 13.42 16.70
N GLY A 449 0.77 12.63 15.74
CA GLY A 449 2.14 12.69 15.23
C GLY A 449 2.51 14.03 14.60
N THR A 450 3.74 14.10 14.08
CA THR A 450 4.32 15.24 13.36
C THR A 450 3.79 15.35 11.92
N HIS A 451 3.19 14.29 11.37
CA HIS A 451 2.68 14.28 9.99
C HIS A 451 1.51 13.29 9.77
N PRO A 452 0.33 13.53 10.38
CA PRO A 452 -0.85 12.65 10.24
C PRO A 452 -1.59 12.89 8.90
N GLU A 453 -0.91 12.78 7.76
CA GLU A 453 -1.41 13.15 6.42
C GLU A 453 -2.58 12.28 5.91
N TYR A 454 -2.62 10.99 6.25
CA TYR A 454 -3.52 10.01 5.64
C TYR A 454 -4.56 9.45 6.61
N LEU A 455 -5.85 9.58 6.28
CA LEU A 455 -6.95 9.03 7.08
C LEU A 455 -8.02 8.34 6.24
N SER A 456 -8.67 7.35 6.83
CA SER A 456 -9.89 6.75 6.31
C SER A 456 -11.16 7.51 6.71
N THR A 457 -12.26 7.26 6.01
CA THR A 457 -13.59 7.82 6.34
C THR A 457 -14.07 7.45 7.73
N ARG A 458 -13.71 6.26 8.23
CA ARG A 458 -14.11 5.79 9.57
C ARG A 458 -13.39 6.58 10.66
N GLU A 459 -12.09 6.81 10.50
CA GLU A 459 -11.30 7.61 11.45
C GLU A 459 -11.73 9.07 11.45
N TRP A 460 -11.97 9.66 10.26
CA TRP A 460 -12.53 11.01 10.18
C TRP A 460 -13.80 11.14 11.04
N GLY A 461 -14.72 10.19 10.91
CA GLY A 461 -15.94 10.15 11.71
C GLY A 461 -15.66 9.99 13.21
N ALA A 462 -14.66 9.19 13.58
CA ALA A 462 -14.26 8.98 14.96
C ALA A 462 -13.68 10.25 15.61
N LEU A 463 -12.84 10.99 14.88
CA LEU A 463 -12.25 12.25 15.36
C LEU A 463 -13.32 13.34 15.53
N VAL A 464 -14.25 13.47 14.57
CA VAL A 464 -15.39 14.38 14.70
C VAL A 464 -16.21 14.02 15.95
N ALA A 465 -16.58 12.75 16.11
CA ALA A 465 -17.35 12.30 17.27
C ALA A 465 -16.61 12.49 18.60
N PHE A 466 -15.28 12.36 18.61
CA PHE A 466 -14.44 12.62 19.77
C PHE A 466 -14.48 14.10 20.18
N LEU A 467 -14.39 15.02 19.22
CA LEU A 467 -14.48 16.46 19.47
C LEU A 467 -15.91 16.86 19.90
N ASP A 468 -16.94 16.34 19.23
CA ASP A 468 -18.35 16.63 19.52
C ASP A 468 -18.75 16.24 20.95
N ARG A 469 -18.13 15.19 21.52
CA ARG A 469 -18.34 14.78 22.92
C ARG A 469 -17.45 15.50 23.93
N GLY A 470 -16.73 16.54 23.51
CA GLY A 470 -15.87 17.37 24.36
C GLY A 470 -14.44 16.85 24.54
N GLY A 471 -14.00 15.93 23.68
CA GLY A 471 -12.60 15.54 23.57
C GLY A 471 -11.72 16.71 23.12
N ARG A 472 -10.42 16.65 23.41
CA ARG A 472 -9.46 17.70 23.08
C ARG A 472 -8.39 17.13 22.17
N LEU A 473 -8.12 17.78 21.05
CA LEU A 473 -7.11 17.36 20.10
C LEU A 473 -5.94 18.34 20.12
N ILE A 474 -4.71 17.81 20.21
CA ILE A 474 -3.47 18.58 20.04
C ILE A 474 -2.84 18.09 18.73
N TYR A 475 -2.95 18.91 17.69
CA TYR A 475 -2.32 18.67 16.41
C TYR A 475 -0.91 19.27 16.42
N LEU A 476 0.13 18.42 16.35
CA LEU A 476 1.55 18.78 16.46
C LEU A 476 2.32 18.62 15.15
N GLY A 477 1.61 18.58 14.01
CA GLY A 477 2.20 18.35 12.70
C GLY A 477 1.92 19.44 11.67
N GLY A 478 2.37 19.17 10.44
CA GLY A 478 2.00 19.90 9.23
C GLY A 478 1.44 18.93 8.18
N ASN A 479 0.64 19.45 7.24
CA ASN A 479 0.00 18.67 6.17
C ASN A 479 -0.83 17.47 6.71
N GLY A 480 -1.52 17.67 7.84
CA GLY A 480 -2.36 16.67 8.48
C GLY A 480 -3.73 16.53 7.82
N PHE A 481 -4.29 15.32 7.85
CA PHE A 481 -5.66 15.00 7.42
C PHE A 481 -5.92 15.38 5.95
N TYR A 482 -4.92 15.27 5.10
CA TYR A 482 -4.93 15.79 3.73
C TYR A 482 -5.54 14.80 2.74
N TRP A 483 -5.06 13.55 2.75
CA TRP A 483 -5.48 12.50 1.81
C TRP A 483 -6.44 11.49 2.44
N ARG A 484 -7.43 11.07 1.63
CA ARG A 484 -8.30 9.96 1.97
C ARG A 484 -7.70 8.62 1.52
N VAL A 485 -7.67 7.65 2.41
CA VAL A 485 -7.29 6.25 2.14
C VAL A 485 -8.44 5.27 2.38
N ALA A 486 -8.30 4.07 1.83
CA ALA A 486 -9.17 2.92 2.11
C ALA A 486 -8.35 1.71 2.56
N ILE A 487 -8.88 0.95 3.51
CA ILE A 487 -8.26 -0.28 4.02
C ILE A 487 -9.10 -1.47 3.56
N ALA A 488 -8.45 -2.53 3.07
CA ALA A 488 -9.16 -3.73 2.68
C ALA A 488 -9.68 -4.48 3.92
N GLN A 489 -10.98 -4.74 3.99
CA GLN A 489 -11.64 -5.27 5.18
C GLN A 489 -11.11 -6.66 5.61
N ASP A 490 -11.04 -7.63 4.69
CA ASP A 490 -10.61 -9.00 5.00
C ASP A 490 -9.08 -9.18 4.87
N ARG A 491 -8.37 -8.13 4.44
CA ARG A 491 -6.93 -8.10 4.21
C ARG A 491 -6.33 -6.79 4.72
N PRO A 492 -6.44 -6.50 6.03
CA PRO A 492 -6.16 -5.17 6.60
C PRO A 492 -4.68 -4.76 6.56
N TRP A 493 -3.81 -5.57 5.95
CA TRP A 493 -2.44 -5.18 5.61
C TRP A 493 -2.35 -4.43 4.28
N LEU A 494 -3.43 -4.36 3.50
CA LEU A 494 -3.51 -3.61 2.26
C LEU A 494 -4.18 -2.25 2.46
N MET A 495 -3.51 -1.21 1.98
CA MET A 495 -4.03 0.15 1.95
C MET A 495 -4.07 0.67 0.52
N GLU A 496 -5.16 1.34 0.18
CA GLU A 496 -5.39 1.97 -1.11
C GLU A 496 -5.43 3.49 -1.00
N LEU A 497 -4.76 4.15 -1.94
CA LEU A 497 -4.79 5.59 -2.13
C LEU A 497 -4.93 5.90 -3.63
N ARG A 498 -5.88 6.78 -3.98
CA ARG A 498 -6.01 7.30 -5.34
C ARG A 498 -6.06 8.82 -5.31
N ARG A 499 -5.01 9.48 -5.81
CA ARG A 499 -4.91 10.95 -5.87
C ARG A 499 -5.69 11.48 -7.08
N ALA A 500 -7.00 11.64 -6.89
CA ALA A 500 -7.98 11.88 -7.94
C ALA A 500 -8.04 13.31 -8.53
N GLU A 501 -7.39 14.30 -7.93
CA GLU A 501 -7.68 15.71 -8.25
C GLU A 501 -6.47 16.62 -8.01
N SER A 502 -6.70 17.89 -7.69
CA SER A 502 -5.67 18.87 -7.36
C SER A 502 -4.93 18.57 -6.06
N GLY A 503 -3.85 19.30 -5.78
CA GLY A 503 -3.08 19.26 -4.53
C GLY A 503 -1.60 19.01 -4.81
N ALA A 504 -0.73 19.34 -3.85
CA ALA A 504 0.67 18.90 -3.87
C ALA A 504 0.70 17.36 -3.94
N ARG A 505 1.29 16.82 -5.01
CA ARG A 505 1.31 15.37 -5.28
C ARG A 505 2.43 15.02 -6.26
N TYR A 506 3.06 13.87 -6.04
CA TYR A 506 4.09 13.30 -6.92
C TYR A 506 3.52 12.47 -8.07
N ASN A 507 2.31 11.94 -7.90
CA ASN A 507 1.60 11.20 -8.91
C ASN A 507 0.09 11.49 -8.85
N GLU A 508 -0.58 11.24 -9.96
CA GLU A 508 -2.01 11.50 -10.13
C GLU A 508 -2.69 10.21 -10.58
N ALA A 509 -3.89 9.95 -10.08
CA ALA A 509 -4.68 8.82 -10.56
C ALA A 509 -5.03 9.02 -12.04
N GLU A 510 -5.05 7.92 -12.80
CA GLU A 510 -5.44 7.92 -14.19
C GLU A 510 -6.91 8.36 -14.37
N PRO A 511 -7.27 8.88 -15.55
CA PRO A 511 -8.65 9.24 -15.85
C PRO A 511 -9.62 8.11 -15.55
N ALA A 512 -10.74 8.46 -14.90
CA ALA A 512 -11.81 7.53 -14.54
C ALA A 512 -11.41 6.43 -13.53
N GLU A 513 -10.23 6.49 -12.92
CA GLU A 513 -9.78 5.57 -11.87
C GLU A 513 -9.88 6.19 -10.46
N TYR A 514 -10.72 7.21 -10.26
CA TYR A 514 -10.74 7.98 -9.01
C TYR A 514 -11.45 7.31 -7.84
N HIS A 515 -12.15 6.19 -8.05
CA HIS A 515 -12.87 5.49 -6.99
C HIS A 515 -12.07 4.30 -6.50
N MET A 516 -11.87 4.22 -5.19
CA MET A 516 -11.09 3.19 -4.52
C MET A 516 -11.80 1.84 -4.59
N GLN A 517 -11.09 0.78 -4.95
CA GLN A 517 -11.62 -0.58 -5.08
C GLN A 517 -12.05 -1.17 -3.75
N PHE A 518 -11.43 -0.79 -2.62
CA PHE A 518 -11.75 -1.36 -1.31
C PHE A 518 -12.99 -0.76 -0.66
N SER A 519 -13.24 0.54 -0.84
CA SER A 519 -14.39 1.21 -0.22
C SER A 519 -15.49 1.61 -1.21
N GLY A 520 -15.19 1.63 -2.52
CA GLY A 520 -16.05 2.20 -3.55
C GLY A 520 -16.14 3.74 -3.49
N GLU A 521 -15.49 4.36 -2.51
CA GLU A 521 -15.50 5.81 -2.32
C GLU A 521 -14.48 6.48 -3.25
N ARG A 522 -14.78 7.70 -3.68
CA ARG A 522 -13.83 8.53 -4.44
C ARG A 522 -12.55 8.80 -3.62
N GLY A 523 -11.35 8.57 -4.13
CA GLY A 523 -10.12 9.02 -3.48
C GLY A 523 -9.98 10.54 -3.55
N GLY A 524 -8.78 11.02 -3.25
CA GLY A 524 -8.45 12.44 -3.29
C GLY A 524 -8.40 13.11 -1.91
N LEU A 525 -8.43 14.43 -1.95
CA LEU A 525 -8.31 15.33 -0.81
C LEU A 525 -9.59 15.41 0.00
N TRP A 526 -9.47 15.39 1.32
CA TRP A 526 -10.59 15.66 2.22
C TRP A 526 -11.27 17.02 1.94
N ARG A 527 -10.48 18.03 1.57
CA ARG A 527 -10.99 19.35 1.14
C ARG A 527 -11.96 19.27 -0.04
N ARG A 528 -11.71 18.40 -1.02
CA ARG A 528 -12.57 18.24 -2.21
C ARG A 528 -13.80 17.38 -1.96
N LEU A 529 -13.80 16.66 -0.84
CA LEU A 529 -14.95 15.94 -0.31
C LEU A 529 -15.82 16.81 0.60
N GLY A 530 -15.57 18.13 0.65
CA GLY A 530 -16.32 19.07 1.50
C GLY A 530 -15.96 18.95 2.99
N ARG A 531 -14.80 18.37 3.30
CA ARG A 531 -14.29 18.14 4.65
C ARG A 531 -12.85 18.66 4.80
N PRO A 532 -12.60 19.96 4.57
CA PRO A 532 -11.25 20.51 4.74
C PRO A 532 -10.72 20.31 6.18
N PRO A 533 -9.40 20.06 6.37
CA PRO A 533 -8.79 19.92 7.70
C PRO A 533 -9.04 21.10 8.64
N GLN A 534 -9.18 22.31 8.10
CA GLN A 534 -9.53 23.51 8.87
C GLN A 534 -10.81 23.33 9.71
N GLY A 535 -11.81 22.60 9.18
CA GLY A 535 -13.04 22.29 9.90
C GLY A 535 -12.89 21.24 11.01
N LEU A 536 -11.78 20.50 11.03
CA LEU A 536 -11.48 19.47 12.03
C LEU A 536 -10.49 19.98 13.09
N VAL A 537 -9.38 20.57 12.65
CA VAL A 537 -8.24 20.95 13.51
C VAL A 537 -7.93 22.45 13.51
N GLY A 538 -8.74 23.26 12.82
CA GLY A 538 -8.62 24.72 12.78
C GLY A 538 -7.64 25.25 11.73
N VAL A 539 -6.72 24.43 11.22
CA VAL A 539 -5.74 24.77 10.18
C VAL A 539 -5.68 23.67 9.12
N GLY A 540 -5.09 23.96 7.96
CA GLY A 540 -4.78 22.94 6.95
C GLY A 540 -3.74 23.41 5.95
N MET A 541 -3.17 22.45 5.22
CA MET A 541 -2.02 22.61 4.32
C MET A 541 -2.14 23.80 3.35
N VAL A 542 -1.10 24.62 3.29
CA VAL A 542 -0.96 25.75 2.35
C VAL A 542 0.37 25.79 1.60
N ALA A 543 1.45 25.23 2.14
CA ALA A 543 2.77 25.25 1.51
C ALA A 543 3.69 24.18 2.09
N ASP A 544 4.56 23.63 1.24
CA ASP A 544 5.70 22.79 1.62
C ASP A 544 7.01 23.56 1.37
N GLY A 545 8.09 23.13 2.03
CA GLY A 545 9.41 23.73 1.90
C GLY A 545 10.44 23.14 2.86
N TRP A 546 11.56 22.66 2.31
CA TRP A 546 12.45 21.71 2.97
C TRP A 546 13.87 22.22 3.26
N ASP A 547 14.16 23.48 2.94
CA ASP A 547 15.49 24.05 3.03
C ASP A 547 15.86 24.48 4.46
N ARG A 548 15.00 25.26 5.13
CA ARG A 548 15.25 25.81 6.48
C ARG A 548 13.97 25.93 7.28
N GLY A 549 14.06 25.59 8.56
CA GLY A 549 13.02 25.93 9.52
C GLY A 549 13.06 27.41 9.94
N ALA A 550 11.95 27.86 10.51
CA ALA A 550 11.74 29.18 11.08
C ALA A 550 11.08 29.09 12.46
N GLY A 551 10.96 30.22 13.16
CA GLY A 551 10.19 30.34 14.40
C GLY A 551 8.84 31.01 14.16
N TYR A 552 7.90 30.78 15.06
CA TYR A 552 6.59 31.45 15.07
C TYR A 552 6.70 32.81 15.73
N ARG A 553 6.17 33.86 15.10
CA ARG A 553 6.05 35.18 15.73
C ARG A 553 4.66 35.33 16.34
N LEU A 554 4.61 35.70 17.62
CA LEU A 554 3.34 35.89 18.33
C LEU A 554 2.54 37.04 17.70
N THR A 555 1.23 36.83 17.59
CA THR A 555 0.27 37.86 17.22
C THR A 555 -0.29 38.54 18.48
N ASP A 556 -1.11 39.58 18.31
CA ASP A 556 -1.81 40.21 19.42
C ASP A 556 -2.78 39.26 20.13
N ALA A 557 -3.25 38.21 19.45
CA ALA A 557 -4.18 37.22 20.01
C ALA A 557 -3.53 36.36 21.11
N ALA A 558 -2.20 36.22 21.14
CA ALA A 558 -1.48 35.56 22.24
C ALA A 558 -1.71 36.23 23.60
N ARG A 559 -2.17 37.49 23.61
CA ARG A 559 -2.50 38.25 24.83
C ARG A 559 -3.96 38.09 25.27
N ASP A 560 -4.80 37.36 24.53
CA ASP A 560 -6.19 37.11 24.89
C ASP A 560 -6.25 36.27 26.19
N PRO A 561 -7.02 36.70 27.22
CA PRO A 561 -7.12 35.97 28.49
C PRO A 561 -7.54 34.50 28.34
N ARG A 562 -8.24 34.13 27.26
CA ARG A 562 -8.66 32.75 26.98
C ARG A 562 -7.49 31.79 26.75
N VAL A 563 -6.34 32.29 26.29
CA VAL A 563 -5.13 31.48 25.98
C VAL A 563 -3.97 31.76 26.92
N ALA A 564 -4.16 32.59 27.95
CA ALA A 564 -3.10 32.97 28.90
C ALA A 564 -2.39 31.75 29.53
N PHE A 565 -3.12 30.64 29.74
CA PHE A 565 -2.56 29.39 30.27
C PHE A 565 -1.50 28.76 29.35
N ALA A 566 -1.60 28.94 28.03
CA ALA A 566 -0.66 28.37 27.06
C ALA A 566 0.68 29.14 27.00
N PHE A 567 0.68 30.40 27.49
CA PHE A 567 1.84 31.28 27.49
C PHE A 567 2.47 31.47 28.87
N GLU A 568 2.02 30.73 29.89
CA GLU A 568 2.65 30.76 31.21
C GLU A 568 4.11 30.30 31.13
N GLY A 569 5.04 31.15 31.58
CA GLY A 569 6.48 30.87 31.51
C GLY A 569 7.10 31.02 30.11
N VAL A 570 6.33 31.47 29.12
CA VAL A 570 6.84 31.79 27.77
C VAL A 570 7.33 33.24 27.75
N HIS A 571 8.53 33.46 27.20
CA HIS A 571 9.17 34.76 27.12
C HIS A 571 9.65 35.05 25.69
N GLY A 572 9.55 36.31 25.28
CA GLY A 572 9.94 36.76 23.93
C GLY A 572 8.79 36.69 22.92
N ASP A 573 9.00 37.33 21.78
CA ASP A 573 7.97 37.48 20.73
C ASP A 573 8.11 36.45 19.60
N VAL A 574 9.16 35.62 19.61
CA VAL A 574 9.42 34.58 18.61
C VAL A 574 9.70 33.26 19.32
N LEU A 575 8.91 32.22 18.98
CA LEU A 575 9.00 30.89 19.56
C LEU A 575 9.64 29.91 18.57
N GLY A 576 10.55 29.07 19.05
CA GLY A 576 11.15 28.00 18.24
C GLY A 576 12.01 28.53 17.08
N ALA A 577 12.67 29.67 17.25
CA ALA A 577 13.61 30.18 16.25
C ALA A 577 14.77 29.17 16.05
N PRO A 578 15.35 29.10 14.83
CA PRO A 578 16.49 28.25 14.56
C PRO A 578 17.66 28.54 15.50
N CYS A 579 18.30 27.49 15.99
CA CYS A 579 19.50 27.55 16.81
C CYS A 579 20.37 26.31 16.57
N ASP A 580 21.55 26.27 17.19
CA ASP A 580 22.48 25.12 17.04
C ASP A 580 21.84 23.78 17.46
N ALA A 581 20.81 23.81 18.31
CA ALA A 581 20.11 22.61 18.80
C ALA A 581 18.88 22.20 17.98
N HIS A 582 18.30 23.09 17.14
CA HIS A 582 17.14 22.77 16.30
C HIS A 582 17.07 23.72 15.09
N PRO A 583 16.80 23.21 13.86
CA PRO A 583 16.66 24.02 12.65
C PRO A 583 15.48 25.03 12.61
N GLY A 584 14.65 25.14 13.66
CA GLY A 584 13.44 25.97 13.70
C GLY A 584 12.16 25.14 13.79
N ALA A 585 11.18 25.58 14.57
CA ALA A 585 9.96 24.82 14.89
C ALA A 585 8.88 24.83 13.79
N ALA A 586 9.01 25.67 12.77
CA ALA A 586 8.11 25.73 11.61
C ALA A 586 8.90 25.45 10.33
N GLY A 587 8.53 24.41 9.57
CA GLY A 587 9.20 24.06 8.32
C GLY A 587 8.75 22.70 7.80
N GLN A 588 9.26 22.30 6.63
CA GLN A 588 8.84 21.13 5.84
C GLN A 588 7.43 21.28 5.29
N GLU A 589 6.44 21.38 6.16
CA GLU A 589 5.02 21.45 5.81
C GLU A 589 4.32 22.51 6.66
N VAL A 590 3.56 23.40 6.04
CA VAL A 590 2.94 24.56 6.69
C VAL A 590 1.43 24.58 6.47
N ASP A 591 0.71 24.61 7.58
CA ASP A 591 -0.74 24.75 7.63
C ASP A 591 -1.16 26.18 8.00
N ALA A 592 -2.32 26.62 7.52
CA ALA A 592 -2.89 27.91 7.87
C ALA A 592 -4.37 27.83 8.25
N ALA A 593 -4.78 28.76 9.11
CA ALA A 593 -6.18 29.06 9.38
C ALA A 593 -6.83 29.73 8.16
N ASP A 594 -8.04 29.30 7.83
CA ASP A 594 -8.84 29.87 6.75
C ASP A 594 -10.34 29.72 7.08
N PRO A 595 -11.03 30.82 7.44
CA PRO A 595 -12.46 30.80 7.74
C PRO A 595 -13.33 30.33 6.56
N GLU A 596 -12.91 30.54 5.30
CA GLU A 596 -13.66 30.06 4.13
C GLU A 596 -13.59 28.53 4.00
N LEU A 597 -12.57 27.92 4.60
CA LEU A 597 -12.39 26.47 4.70
C LEU A 597 -12.86 25.90 6.03
N GLY A 598 -13.51 26.69 6.89
CA GLY A 598 -14.17 26.19 8.09
C GLY A 598 -13.32 26.24 9.37
N THR A 599 -12.24 27.02 9.41
CA THR A 599 -11.64 27.38 10.70
C THR A 599 -12.72 27.99 11.60
N PRO A 600 -12.91 27.51 12.85
CA PRO A 600 -13.99 27.98 13.71
C PRO A 600 -13.92 29.49 14.03
N ASP A 601 -15.05 30.19 14.03
CA ASP A 601 -15.13 31.64 14.31
C ASP A 601 -14.51 32.07 15.65
N HIS A 602 -14.46 31.15 16.61
CA HIS A 602 -13.91 31.39 17.95
C HIS A 602 -12.41 31.08 18.06
N ALA A 603 -11.78 30.60 16.97
CA ALA A 603 -10.35 30.27 16.94
C ALA A 603 -9.49 31.52 17.15
N LEU A 604 -8.37 31.34 17.85
CA LEU A 604 -7.38 32.38 18.08
C LEU A 604 -6.09 31.98 17.36
N VAL A 605 -5.67 32.79 16.39
CA VAL A 605 -4.39 32.63 15.68
C VAL A 605 -3.33 33.41 16.47
N VAL A 606 -2.64 32.71 17.37
CA VAL A 606 -1.74 33.30 18.40
C VAL A 606 -0.31 33.49 17.94
#